data_AF-A0A161M8K5-F1
#
_entry.id   AF-A0A161M8K5-F1
#
_cell.length_a   1.000
_cell.length_b   1.000
_cell.length_c   1.000
_cell.angle_alpha   90.00
_cell.angle_beta   90.00
_cell.angle_gamma   90.00
#
_symmetry.space_group_name_H-M   'P 1'
#
loop_
_entity.id
_entity.type
_entity.pdbx_description
1 polymer ?
#
loop_
_entity_poly.entity_id
_entity_poly.type
_entity_poly.pdbx_seq_one_letter_code
_entity_poly.pdbx_strand_id
1 'polypeptide(L)'
;MMMAVDVAQKHLLNMSKAVVTREEILQVATISANGDISVGQLIAEAMDKVGRNGVILVNEGTASYDKIELIKGMQFDSGYISPYFINNKKERKVHFKNAYLLFSNGKITQINPLLTALELSVKKKRPLVIVADEIEGDALTTLIVNRIEHGLPVCAIKSPGYAEGRVESLRDMAVATGGTVFDDEAALGLHALNEEHLGEAGEVIITKD
;
A
#
# COMPACT_ATOMS: atom_id res chain seq x y z
N MET A 1 -4.31 -35.72 -12.83
CA MET A 1 -3.94 -34.37 -13.32
C MET A 1 -2.99 -33.65 -12.38
N MET A 2 -3.28 -33.50 -11.08
CA MET A 2 -2.35 -32.83 -10.13
C MET A 2 -0.94 -33.44 -10.12
N MET A 3 -0.79 -34.77 -10.09
CA MET A 3 0.54 -35.41 -10.15
C MET A 3 1.34 -35.10 -11.42
N ALA A 4 0.68 -34.90 -12.56
CA ALA A 4 1.36 -34.56 -13.81
C ALA A 4 1.86 -33.11 -13.79
N VAL A 5 1.08 -32.20 -13.19
CA VAL A 5 1.46 -30.79 -12.99
C VAL A 5 2.65 -30.70 -12.05
N ASP A 6 2.65 -31.45 -10.94
CA ASP A 6 3.77 -31.44 -9.98
C ASP A 6 5.08 -31.94 -10.60
N VAL A 7 5.01 -33.00 -11.40
CA VAL A 7 6.20 -33.53 -12.10
C VAL A 7 6.70 -32.52 -13.13
N ALA A 8 5.80 -31.88 -13.90
CA ALA A 8 6.18 -30.83 -14.84
C ALA A 8 6.81 -29.61 -14.14
N GLN A 9 6.24 -29.15 -13.01
CA GLN A 9 6.77 -28.03 -12.24
C GLN A 9 8.19 -28.32 -11.73
N LYS A 10 8.42 -29.50 -11.16
CA LYS A 10 9.76 -29.91 -10.70
C LYS A 10 10.76 -29.94 -11.86
N HIS A 11 10.35 -30.43 -13.02
CA HIS A 11 11.22 -30.45 -14.19
C HIS A 11 11.56 -29.04 -14.69
N LEU A 12 10.58 -28.14 -14.76
CA LEU A 12 10.78 -26.73 -15.11
C LEU A 12 11.71 -26.01 -14.13
N LEU A 13 11.56 -26.25 -12.82
CA LEU A 13 12.44 -25.69 -11.79
C LEU A 13 13.90 -26.14 -12.01
N ASN A 14 14.13 -27.42 -12.33
CA ASN A 14 15.46 -27.94 -12.62
C ASN A 14 16.08 -27.36 -13.91
N MET A 15 15.24 -26.98 -14.88
CA MET A 15 15.68 -26.34 -16.12
C MET A 15 15.86 -24.81 -15.98
N SER A 16 15.27 -24.21 -14.95
CA SER A 16 15.27 -22.77 -14.76
C SER A 16 16.68 -22.23 -14.50
N LYS A 17 16.96 -21.03 -15.02
CA LYS A 17 18.20 -20.30 -14.76
C LYS A 17 17.83 -18.94 -14.16
N ALA A 18 18.50 -18.59 -13.07
CA ALA A 18 18.31 -17.29 -12.44
C ALA A 18 18.82 -16.18 -13.37
N VAL A 19 18.03 -15.13 -13.53
CA VAL A 19 18.40 -13.92 -14.27
C VAL A 19 19.31 -13.07 -13.40
N VAL A 20 20.53 -12.80 -13.86
CA VAL A 20 21.54 -12.08 -13.07
C VAL A 20 22.03 -10.82 -13.76
N THR A 21 22.19 -10.87 -15.06
CA THR A 21 22.78 -9.76 -15.82
C THR A 21 21.72 -8.76 -16.26
N ARG A 22 22.13 -7.51 -16.44
CA ARG A 22 21.26 -6.45 -16.95
C ARG A 22 20.74 -6.80 -18.36
N GLU A 23 21.57 -7.45 -19.17
CA GLU A 23 21.22 -7.88 -20.53
C GLU A 23 20.09 -8.92 -20.53
N GLU A 24 20.13 -9.88 -19.59
CA GLU A 24 19.05 -10.86 -19.43
C GLU A 24 17.76 -10.19 -18.95
N ILE A 25 17.84 -9.22 -18.02
CA ILE A 25 16.68 -8.44 -17.56
C ILE A 25 16.06 -7.68 -18.74
N LEU A 26 16.89 -6.99 -19.53
CA LEU A 26 16.47 -6.28 -20.73
C LEU A 26 15.78 -7.23 -21.72
N GLN A 27 16.38 -8.38 -21.99
CA GLN A 27 15.83 -9.37 -22.92
C GLN A 27 14.45 -9.86 -22.47
N VAL A 28 14.30 -10.23 -21.20
CA VAL A 28 13.02 -10.68 -20.65
C VAL A 28 11.99 -9.55 -20.72
N ALA A 29 12.36 -8.34 -20.30
CA ALA A 29 11.46 -7.19 -20.31
C ALA A 29 11.00 -6.83 -21.74
N THR A 30 11.88 -6.82 -22.73
CA THR A 30 11.55 -6.57 -24.14
C THR A 30 10.61 -7.64 -24.70
N ILE A 31 10.85 -8.92 -24.40
CA ILE A 31 9.98 -10.00 -24.87
C ILE A 31 8.59 -9.88 -24.23
N SER A 32 8.52 -9.60 -22.92
CA SER A 32 7.26 -9.40 -22.20
C SER A 32 6.52 -8.13 -22.67
N ALA A 33 7.24 -7.10 -23.10
CA ALA A 33 6.69 -5.88 -23.69
C ALA A 33 6.37 -6.01 -25.19
N ASN A 34 6.06 -7.23 -25.67
CA ASN A 34 5.69 -7.50 -27.06
C ASN A 34 6.77 -7.06 -28.09
N GLY A 35 8.05 -7.20 -27.74
CA GLY A 35 9.18 -6.84 -28.59
C GLY A 35 9.60 -5.38 -28.52
N ASP A 36 8.99 -4.57 -27.65
CA ASP A 36 9.38 -3.17 -27.48
C ASP A 36 10.69 -3.05 -26.68
N ILE A 37 11.76 -2.68 -27.39
CA ILE A 37 13.09 -2.50 -26.82
C ILE A 37 13.14 -1.27 -25.91
N SER A 38 12.39 -0.21 -26.23
CA SER A 38 12.40 1.04 -25.44
C SER A 38 11.82 0.81 -24.05
N VAL A 39 10.69 0.09 -23.96
CA VAL A 39 10.08 -0.32 -22.69
C VAL A 39 11.02 -1.25 -21.91
N GLY A 40 11.66 -2.21 -22.59
CA GLY A 40 12.64 -3.08 -21.94
C GLY A 40 13.81 -2.31 -21.33
N GLN A 41 14.32 -1.30 -22.02
CA GLN A 41 15.40 -0.42 -21.53
C GLN A 41 14.97 0.38 -20.30
N LEU A 42 13.76 0.93 -20.31
CA LEU A 42 13.19 1.66 -19.17
C LEU A 42 13.07 0.75 -17.93
N ILE A 43 12.56 -0.48 -18.11
CA ILE A 43 12.44 -1.45 -17.01
C ILE A 43 13.81 -1.84 -16.47
N ALA A 44 14.79 -2.13 -17.34
CA ALA A 44 16.16 -2.46 -16.92
C ALA A 44 16.83 -1.29 -16.18
N GLU A 45 16.63 -0.05 -16.63
CA GLU A 45 17.14 1.13 -15.94
C GLU A 45 16.47 1.35 -14.58
N ALA A 46 15.16 1.15 -14.49
CA ALA A 46 14.43 1.23 -13.22
C ALA A 46 14.92 0.16 -12.23
N MET A 47 15.10 -1.09 -12.69
CA MET A 47 15.64 -2.19 -11.88
C MET A 47 17.04 -1.90 -11.34
N ASP A 48 17.91 -1.28 -12.13
CA ASP A 48 19.26 -0.92 -11.66
C ASP A 48 19.25 0.18 -10.59
N LYS A 49 18.31 1.13 -10.68
CA LYS A 49 18.17 2.22 -9.70
C LYS A 49 17.56 1.75 -8.38
N VAL A 50 16.59 0.83 -8.47
CA VAL A 50 15.76 0.38 -7.35
C VAL A 50 16.33 -0.88 -6.67
N GLY A 51 17.10 -1.68 -7.41
CA GLY A 51 17.61 -2.99 -6.97
C GLY A 51 16.56 -4.10 -7.11
N ARG A 52 17.00 -5.36 -6.97
CA ARG A 52 16.18 -6.57 -7.22
C ARG A 52 14.89 -6.67 -6.39
N ASN A 53 14.88 -6.11 -5.19
CA ASN A 53 13.77 -6.26 -4.24
C ASN A 53 12.91 -5.00 -4.14
N GLY A 54 13.19 -3.97 -4.94
CA GLY A 54 12.40 -2.75 -4.87
C GLY A 54 11.25 -2.75 -5.86
N VAL A 55 10.40 -1.74 -5.70
CA VAL A 55 9.06 -1.72 -6.26
C VAL A 55 9.01 -0.70 -7.38
N ILE A 56 8.55 -1.12 -8.55
CA ILE A 56 8.38 -0.24 -9.71
C ILE A 56 6.88 0.01 -9.88
N LEU A 57 6.48 1.27 -9.74
CA LEU A 57 5.12 1.74 -9.99
C LEU A 57 5.07 2.43 -11.35
N VAL A 58 4.03 2.13 -12.13
CA VAL A 58 3.78 2.77 -13.43
C VAL A 58 2.59 3.70 -13.27
N ASN A 59 2.80 4.97 -13.61
CA ASN A 59 1.79 6.02 -13.56
C ASN A 59 1.64 6.66 -14.95
N GLU A 60 0.41 7.02 -15.32
CA GLU A 60 0.16 7.77 -16.56
C GLU A 60 0.68 9.21 -16.41
N GLY A 61 1.66 9.57 -17.23
CA GLY A 61 2.23 10.91 -17.30
C GLY A 61 1.50 11.81 -18.30
N THR A 62 1.55 13.13 -18.08
CA THR A 62 1.05 14.12 -19.05
C THR A 62 2.10 14.55 -20.08
N ALA A 63 3.35 14.11 -19.90
CA ALA A 63 4.45 14.41 -20.80
C ALA A 63 4.44 13.43 -21.99
N SER A 64 4.98 13.87 -23.13
CA SER A 64 5.12 13.03 -24.33
C SER A 64 6.34 12.09 -24.29
N TYR A 65 7.04 12.03 -23.15
CA TYR A 65 8.23 11.20 -22.96
C TYR A 65 8.14 10.45 -21.63
N ASP A 66 8.76 9.27 -21.59
CA ASP A 66 8.82 8.44 -20.40
C ASP A 66 9.83 9.00 -19.40
N LYS A 67 9.48 8.95 -18.12
CA LYS A 67 10.32 9.44 -17.03
C LYS A 67 10.40 8.41 -15.91
N ILE A 68 11.62 8.17 -15.45
CA ILE A 68 11.88 7.32 -14.27
C ILE A 68 12.17 8.23 -13.08
N GLU A 69 11.33 8.18 -12.07
CA GLU A 69 11.52 8.88 -10.80
C GLU A 69 11.76 7.87 -9.68
N LEU A 70 12.88 8.03 -8.97
CA LEU A 70 13.15 7.23 -7.78
C LEU A 70 12.51 7.93 -6.58
N ILE A 71 11.43 7.34 -6.06
CA ILE A 71 10.74 7.83 -4.88
C ILE A 71 11.16 6.98 -3.68
N LYS A 72 11.54 7.63 -2.59
CA LYS A 72 11.71 6.94 -1.30
C LYS A 72 10.31 6.66 -0.77
N GLY A 73 9.97 5.38 -0.75
CA GLY A 73 8.68 4.89 -0.27
C GLY A 73 8.86 3.55 0.42
N MET A 74 7.74 2.89 0.67
CA MET A 74 7.70 1.65 1.44
C MET A 74 6.53 0.81 0.93
N GLN A 75 6.73 -0.51 0.86
CA GLN A 75 5.69 -1.48 0.52
C GLN A 75 5.57 -2.49 1.65
N PHE A 76 4.32 -2.89 1.92
CA PHE A 76 4.00 -3.98 2.82
C PHE A 76 2.96 -4.89 2.20
N ASP A 77 2.93 -6.13 2.67
CA ASP A 77 1.91 -7.11 2.33
C ASP A 77 0.69 -6.91 3.25
N SER A 78 -0.08 -5.86 2.99
CA SER A 78 -1.32 -5.55 3.71
C SER A 78 -2.32 -4.79 2.84
N GLY A 79 -3.28 -5.53 2.31
CA GLY A 79 -4.36 -4.98 1.51
C GLY A 79 -5.50 -4.32 2.29
N TYR A 80 -6.46 -3.79 1.54
CA TYR A 80 -7.69 -3.22 2.10
C TYR A 80 -8.53 -4.29 2.81
N ILE A 81 -9.10 -3.94 3.96
CA ILE A 81 -9.96 -4.86 4.73
C ILE A 81 -11.25 -5.18 3.95
N SER A 82 -11.74 -4.22 3.16
CA SER A 82 -12.98 -4.35 2.42
C SER A 82 -12.86 -3.78 1.00
N PRO A 83 -13.36 -4.49 -0.04
CA PRO A 83 -13.34 -4.02 -1.42
C PRO A 83 -14.21 -2.78 -1.64
N TYR A 84 -15.08 -2.43 -0.68
CA TYR A 84 -15.89 -1.21 -0.76
C TYR A 84 -15.07 0.08 -0.64
N PHE A 85 -13.80 0.01 -0.23
CA PHE A 85 -12.91 1.18 -0.22
C PHE A 85 -12.37 1.54 -1.62
N ILE A 86 -12.42 0.61 -2.57
CA ILE A 86 -11.89 0.77 -3.93
C ILE A 86 -12.43 2.06 -4.58
N ASN A 87 -11.52 2.96 -4.94
CA ASN A 87 -11.85 4.19 -5.65
C ASN A 87 -11.51 4.14 -7.14
N ASN A 88 -10.59 3.26 -7.55
CA ASN A 88 -10.33 2.93 -8.96
C ASN A 88 -10.91 1.54 -9.26
N LYS A 89 -12.12 1.51 -9.81
CA LYS A 89 -12.84 0.26 -10.14
C LYS A 89 -12.19 -0.53 -11.28
N LYS A 90 -11.46 0.13 -12.19
CA LYS A 90 -10.81 -0.55 -13.33
C LYS A 90 -9.66 -1.43 -12.85
N GLU A 91 -8.82 -0.86 -11.98
CA GLU A 91 -7.63 -1.53 -11.47
C GLU A 91 -7.86 -2.24 -10.14
N ARG A 92 -9.06 -2.11 -9.56
CA ARG A 92 -9.44 -2.68 -8.25
C ARG A 92 -8.45 -2.30 -7.13
N LYS A 93 -8.04 -1.03 -7.14
CA LYS A 93 -7.11 -0.46 -6.15
C LYS A 93 -7.72 0.77 -5.47
N VAL A 94 -7.26 1.04 -4.27
CA VAL A 94 -7.42 2.34 -3.63
C VAL A 94 -6.19 3.16 -3.98
N HIS A 95 -6.41 4.36 -4.52
CA HIS A 95 -5.34 5.28 -4.89
C HIS A 95 -5.63 6.66 -4.32
N PHE A 96 -4.82 7.10 -3.38
CA PHE A 96 -4.93 8.41 -2.76
C PHE A 96 -3.69 9.25 -3.01
N LYS A 97 -3.90 10.56 -3.15
CA LYS A 97 -2.84 11.57 -3.23
C LYS A 97 -2.93 12.47 -2.00
N ASN A 98 -1.80 12.86 -1.45
CA ASN A 98 -1.66 13.71 -0.26
C ASN A 98 -2.54 13.22 0.92
N ALA A 99 -2.42 11.93 1.24
CA ALA A 99 -3.22 11.28 2.28
C ALA A 99 -2.65 11.55 3.69
N TYR A 100 -3.54 11.50 4.67
CA TYR A 100 -3.19 11.30 6.07
C TYR A 100 -3.15 9.81 6.40
N LEU A 101 -2.27 9.45 7.33
CA LEU A 101 -2.10 8.10 7.83
C LEU A 101 -2.33 8.09 9.35
N LEU A 102 -3.25 7.26 9.80
CA LEU A 102 -3.51 7.00 11.22
C LEU A 102 -2.96 5.63 11.59
N PHE A 103 -2.13 5.57 12.62
CA PHE A 103 -1.48 4.34 13.08
C PHE A 103 -1.97 3.98 14.47
N SER A 104 -2.59 2.81 14.64
CA SER A 104 -3.10 2.32 15.92
C SER A 104 -2.65 0.89 16.19
N ASN A 105 -2.01 0.64 17.32
CA ASN A 105 -1.67 -0.71 17.76
C ASN A 105 -2.89 -1.46 18.35
N GLY A 106 -3.96 -0.72 18.67
CA GLY A 106 -5.19 -1.24 19.26
C GLY A 106 -6.22 -1.76 18.25
N LYS A 107 -7.23 -2.46 18.78
CA LYS A 107 -8.41 -2.89 18.01
C LYS A 107 -9.46 -1.79 17.96
N ILE A 108 -9.96 -1.50 16.76
CA ILE A 108 -10.97 -0.45 16.54
C ILE A 108 -12.32 -1.10 16.21
N THR A 109 -13.21 -1.13 17.20
CA THR A 109 -14.56 -1.70 17.08
C THR A 109 -15.67 -0.66 17.00
N GLN A 110 -15.43 0.53 17.56
CA GLN A 110 -16.36 1.66 17.64
C GLN A 110 -15.87 2.83 16.79
N ILE A 111 -16.77 3.64 16.25
CA ILE A 111 -16.40 4.79 15.41
C ILE A 111 -15.90 6.01 16.20
N ASN A 112 -16.31 6.16 17.47
CA ASN A 112 -16.02 7.35 18.28
C ASN A 112 -14.53 7.73 18.35
N PRO A 113 -13.56 6.79 18.51
CA PRO A 113 -12.14 7.12 18.51
C PRO A 113 -11.62 7.68 17.17
N LEU A 114 -12.30 7.39 16.06
CA LEU A 114 -11.90 7.83 14.72
C LEU A 114 -12.51 9.18 14.33
N LEU A 115 -13.51 9.68 15.07
CA LEU A 115 -14.31 10.83 14.67
C LEU A 115 -13.43 12.07 14.40
N THR A 116 -12.48 12.36 15.29
CA THR A 116 -11.55 13.48 15.13
C THR A 116 -10.69 13.37 13.88
N ALA A 117 -10.17 12.17 13.57
CA ALA A 117 -9.38 11.96 12.35
C ALA A 117 -10.23 12.12 11.08
N LEU A 118 -11.47 11.64 11.10
CA LEU A 118 -12.42 11.76 9.99
C LEU A 118 -12.81 13.23 9.75
N GLU A 119 -13.07 13.99 10.82
CA GLU A 119 -13.35 15.42 10.74
C GLU A 119 -12.17 16.21 10.15
N LEU A 120 -10.94 15.91 10.58
CA LEU A 120 -9.72 16.52 10.04
C LEU A 120 -9.55 16.21 8.54
N SER A 121 -9.74 14.95 8.15
CA SER A 121 -9.70 14.50 6.75
C SER A 121 -10.70 15.26 5.88
N VAL A 122 -11.96 15.38 6.33
CA VAL A 122 -13.00 16.13 5.60
C VAL A 122 -12.69 17.62 5.55
N LYS A 123 -12.31 18.23 6.68
CA LYS A 123 -12.01 19.67 6.79
C LYS A 123 -10.84 20.09 5.90
N LYS A 124 -9.78 19.28 5.85
CA LYS A 124 -8.60 19.52 5.02
C LYS A 124 -8.74 18.97 3.60
N LYS A 125 -9.84 18.27 3.28
CA LYS A 125 -10.09 17.60 1.99
C LYS A 125 -8.96 16.65 1.59
N ARG A 126 -8.38 15.97 2.58
CA ARG A 126 -7.29 15.00 2.39
C ARG A 126 -7.81 13.60 2.68
N PRO A 127 -7.52 12.60 1.83
CA PRO A 127 -7.87 11.22 2.11
C PRO A 127 -7.26 10.72 3.43
N LEU A 128 -7.91 9.75 4.07
CA LEU A 128 -7.43 9.14 5.30
C LEU A 128 -7.20 7.64 5.09
N VAL A 129 -6.02 7.16 5.46
CA VAL A 129 -5.72 5.73 5.54
C VAL A 129 -5.54 5.36 7.00
N ILE A 130 -6.29 4.37 7.45
CA ILE A 130 -6.26 3.87 8.82
C ILE A 130 -5.53 2.54 8.81
N VAL A 131 -4.45 2.46 9.58
CA VAL A 131 -3.63 1.27 9.77
C VAL A 131 -3.78 0.85 11.24
N ALA A 132 -4.43 -0.28 11.47
CA ALA A 132 -4.61 -0.79 12.82
C ALA A 132 -4.47 -2.31 12.90
N ASP A 133 -4.27 -2.88 14.09
CA ASP A 133 -4.25 -4.35 14.26
C ASP A 133 -5.52 -4.99 13.69
N GLU A 134 -6.67 -4.50 14.16
CA GLU A 134 -7.97 -4.99 13.73
C GLU A 134 -8.99 -3.86 13.68
N ILE A 135 -9.78 -3.82 12.61
CA ILE A 135 -10.85 -2.85 12.41
C ILE A 135 -12.10 -3.65 12.05
N GLU A 136 -13.09 -3.66 12.96
CA GLU A 136 -14.27 -4.51 12.84
C GLU A 136 -15.53 -3.84 13.41
N GLY A 137 -16.65 -4.55 13.36
CA GLY A 137 -17.89 -4.13 14.00
C GLY A 137 -18.49 -2.83 13.44
N ASP A 138 -18.90 -1.96 14.35
CA ASP A 138 -19.57 -0.69 14.04
C ASP A 138 -18.63 0.27 13.30
N ALA A 139 -17.35 0.33 13.69
CA ALA A 139 -16.35 1.17 13.05
C ALA A 139 -16.22 0.86 11.55
N LEU A 140 -15.99 -0.41 11.21
CA LEU A 140 -15.82 -0.83 9.82
C LEU A 140 -17.09 -0.58 8.99
N THR A 141 -18.25 -0.91 9.55
CA THR A 141 -19.54 -0.72 8.88
C THR A 141 -19.79 0.75 8.58
N THR A 142 -19.57 1.61 9.57
CA THR A 142 -19.75 3.06 9.44
C THR A 142 -18.78 3.65 8.42
N LEU A 143 -17.51 3.24 8.41
CA LEU A 143 -16.54 3.68 7.41
C LEU A 143 -16.98 3.31 5.98
N ILE A 144 -17.44 2.07 5.78
CA ILE A 144 -17.91 1.59 4.48
C ILE A 144 -19.15 2.37 4.02
N VAL A 145 -20.14 2.55 4.89
CA VAL A 145 -21.37 3.29 4.55
C VAL A 145 -21.03 4.73 4.18
N ASN A 146 -20.20 5.43 4.97
CA ASN A 146 -19.80 6.80 4.65
C ASN A 146 -18.97 6.90 3.36
N ARG A 147 -18.16 5.89 3.06
CA ARG A 147 -17.42 5.81 1.79
C ARG A 147 -18.36 5.70 0.60
N ILE A 148 -19.40 4.87 0.69
CA ILE A 148 -20.36 4.58 -0.39
C ILE A 148 -21.36 5.72 -0.56
N GLU A 149 -22.04 6.10 0.52
CA GLU A 149 -23.16 7.06 0.50
C GLU A 149 -22.68 8.52 0.40
N HIS A 150 -21.55 8.83 1.04
CA HIS A 150 -21.05 10.21 1.15
C HIS A 150 -19.71 10.43 0.43
N GLY A 151 -19.17 9.40 -0.21
CA GLY A 151 -17.93 9.52 -0.98
C GLY A 151 -16.70 9.82 -0.15
N LEU A 152 -16.75 9.60 1.18
CA LEU A 152 -15.66 9.92 2.10
C LEU A 152 -14.36 9.21 1.66
N PRO A 153 -13.25 9.92 1.36
CA PRO A 153 -12.03 9.31 0.86
C PRO A 153 -11.25 8.63 2.00
N VAL A 154 -11.73 7.48 2.47
CA VAL A 154 -11.12 6.68 3.54
C VAL A 154 -10.81 5.26 3.09
N CYS A 155 -9.74 4.68 3.62
CA CYS A 155 -9.44 3.25 3.49
C CYS A 155 -8.88 2.70 4.81
N ALA A 156 -9.27 1.49 5.15
CA ALA A 156 -8.80 0.78 6.33
C ALA A 156 -7.97 -0.45 5.90
N ILE A 157 -6.77 -0.58 6.46
CA ILE A 157 -5.86 -1.72 6.28
C ILE A 157 -5.48 -2.31 7.63
N LYS A 158 -5.15 -3.61 7.64
CA LYS A 158 -4.54 -4.21 8.83
C LYS A 158 -3.06 -3.79 8.92
N SER A 159 -2.54 -3.71 10.13
CA SER A 159 -1.12 -3.46 10.34
C SER A 159 -0.32 -4.64 9.79
N PRO A 160 0.77 -4.37 9.04
CA PRO A 160 1.64 -5.43 8.54
C PRO A 160 2.37 -6.14 9.69
N GLY A 161 2.73 -7.40 9.48
CA GLY A 161 3.46 -8.21 10.45
C GLY A 161 2.59 -8.93 11.49
N TYR A 162 3.24 -9.74 12.33
CA TYR A 162 2.60 -10.58 13.33
C TYR A 162 3.25 -10.38 14.71
N ALA A 163 2.43 -10.36 15.77
CA ALA A 163 2.87 -10.19 17.16
C ALA A 163 3.84 -8.99 17.34
N GLU A 164 5.03 -9.20 17.91
CA GLU A 164 6.00 -8.14 18.21
C GLU A 164 6.46 -7.38 16.96
N GLY A 165 6.67 -8.08 15.83
CA GLY A 165 7.11 -7.47 14.57
C GLY A 165 6.09 -6.50 13.97
N ARG A 166 4.81 -6.60 14.38
CA ARG A 166 3.75 -5.67 13.95
C ARG A 166 3.95 -4.28 14.53
N VAL A 167 4.25 -4.19 15.82
CA VAL A 167 4.42 -2.92 16.53
C VAL A 167 5.63 -2.18 15.98
N GLU A 168 6.72 -2.90 15.74
CA GLU A 168 7.94 -2.36 15.13
C GLU A 168 7.66 -1.84 13.72
N SER A 169 7.01 -2.64 12.88
CA SER A 169 6.64 -2.23 11.51
C SER A 169 5.76 -0.98 11.52
N LEU A 170 4.76 -0.93 12.40
CA LEU A 170 3.85 0.20 12.53
C LEU A 170 4.58 1.49 12.97
N ARG A 171 5.54 1.37 13.89
CA ARG A 171 6.40 2.48 14.32
C ARG A 171 7.30 2.98 13.20
N ASP A 172 7.87 2.07 12.41
CA ASP A 172 8.68 2.45 11.26
C ASP A 172 7.85 3.25 10.23
N MET A 173 6.60 2.85 9.97
CA MET A 173 5.71 3.61 9.09
C MET A 173 5.40 4.99 9.66
N ALA A 174 5.12 5.07 10.96
CA ALA A 174 4.82 6.32 11.63
C ALA A 174 6.01 7.28 11.54
N VAL A 175 7.23 6.83 11.88
CA VAL A 175 8.45 7.66 11.79
C VAL A 175 8.75 8.07 10.36
N ALA A 176 8.64 7.16 9.39
CA ALA A 176 8.90 7.46 7.98
C ALA A 176 7.94 8.51 7.39
N THR A 177 6.72 8.59 7.93
CA THR A 177 5.65 9.48 7.45
C THR A 177 5.40 10.68 8.37
N GLY A 178 6.16 10.80 9.47
CA GLY A 178 6.03 11.89 10.44
C GLY A 178 4.83 11.78 11.38
N GLY A 179 4.19 10.61 11.49
CA GLY A 179 3.06 10.36 12.38
C GLY A 179 3.46 9.74 13.72
N THR A 180 2.46 9.54 14.59
CA THR A 180 2.61 8.87 15.89
C THR A 180 1.75 7.61 15.95
N VAL A 181 2.24 6.55 16.59
CA VAL A 181 1.46 5.33 16.84
C VAL A 181 0.64 5.49 18.12
N PHE A 182 -0.67 5.33 18.02
CA PHE A 182 -1.58 5.26 19.16
C PHE A 182 -1.58 3.84 19.72
N ASP A 183 -1.50 3.72 21.04
CA ASP A 183 -1.55 2.44 21.74
C ASP A 183 -2.62 2.51 22.82
N ASP A 184 -3.44 1.46 22.95
CA ASP A 184 -4.52 1.39 23.93
C ASP A 184 -3.96 1.34 25.36
N GLU A 185 -2.71 0.89 25.53
CA GLU A 185 -2.01 0.82 26.82
C GLU A 185 -1.20 2.09 27.17
N ALA A 186 -0.98 2.99 26.20
CA ALA A 186 -0.21 4.21 26.41
C ALA A 186 -1.08 5.39 26.87
N ALA A 187 -0.44 6.42 27.44
CA ALA A 187 -1.11 7.63 27.95
C ALA A 187 -1.84 8.47 26.87
N LEU A 188 -1.68 8.14 25.59
CA LEU A 188 -2.24 8.89 24.46
C LEU A 188 -3.27 8.03 23.71
N GLY A 189 -4.52 8.09 24.16
CA GLY A 189 -5.64 7.46 23.45
C GLY A 189 -6.00 8.23 22.17
N LEU A 190 -6.65 7.53 21.22
CA LEU A 190 -7.15 8.10 19.96
C LEU A 190 -8.06 9.34 20.14
N HIS A 191 -8.65 9.52 21.32
CA HIS A 191 -9.47 10.69 21.67
C HIS A 191 -8.67 12.01 21.79
N ALA A 192 -7.36 11.93 22.02
CA ALA A 192 -6.47 13.09 22.10
C ALA A 192 -5.77 13.39 20.76
N LEU A 193 -6.26 12.82 19.66
CA LEU A 193 -5.68 12.99 18.34
C LEU A 193 -5.73 14.46 17.88
N ASN A 194 -4.61 14.94 17.36
CA ASN A 194 -4.48 16.22 16.67
C ASN A 194 -3.93 15.97 15.26
N GLU A 195 -3.82 17.04 14.45
CA GLU A 195 -3.28 16.94 13.08
C GLU A 195 -1.80 16.51 13.06
N GLU A 196 -1.02 16.89 14.08
CA GLU A 196 0.42 16.60 14.18
C GLU A 196 0.72 15.12 14.45
N HIS A 197 -0.25 14.37 14.99
CA HIS A 197 -0.11 12.94 15.22
C HIS A 197 -0.35 12.09 13.95
N LEU A 198 -0.97 12.65 12.92
CA LEU A 198 -1.23 11.95 11.67
C LEU A 198 0.03 11.96 10.79
N GLY A 199 0.39 10.80 10.24
CA GLY A 199 1.42 10.71 9.22
C GLY A 199 0.94 11.30 7.90
N GLU A 200 1.88 11.68 7.04
CA GLU A 200 1.59 12.22 5.72
C GLU A 200 2.27 11.42 4.61
N ALA A 201 1.54 11.16 3.52
CA ALA A 201 2.08 10.53 2.33
C ALA A 201 1.60 11.24 1.05
N GLY A 202 2.54 11.50 0.14
CA GLY A 202 2.25 12.13 -1.16
C GLY A 202 1.39 11.25 -2.07
N GLU A 203 1.60 9.94 -2.04
CA GLU A 203 0.82 8.95 -2.79
C GLU A 203 0.71 7.65 -2.00
N VAL A 204 -0.49 7.07 -1.97
CA VAL A 204 -0.77 5.78 -1.31
C VAL A 204 -1.58 4.91 -2.27
N ILE A 205 -1.10 3.70 -2.51
CA ILE A 205 -1.75 2.70 -3.35
C ILE A 205 -1.96 1.44 -2.51
N ILE A 206 -3.20 0.98 -2.43
CA ILE A 206 -3.58 -0.21 -1.65
C ILE A 206 -4.35 -1.14 -2.58
N THR A 207 -3.89 -2.39 -2.69
CA THR A 207 -4.55 -3.45 -3.44
C THR A 207 -5.18 -4.45 -2.46
N LYS A 208 -5.61 -5.61 -2.96
CA LYS A 208 -6.18 -6.67 -2.14
C LYS A 208 -5.14 -7.30 -1.21
N ASP A 209 -3.88 -7.27 -1.62
CA ASP A 209 -2.77 -7.99 -1.01
C ASP A 209 -1.87 -7.02 -0.24
#